data_AF-A0A8B6GG96-F1
#
_entry.id   AF-A0A8B6GG96-F1
#
_cell.length_a   1.000
_cell.length_b   1.000
_cell.length_c   1.000
_cell.angle_alpha   90.00
_cell.angle_beta   90.00
_cell.angle_gamma   90.00
#
_symmetry.space_group_name_H-M   'P 1'
#
loop_
_entity.id
_entity.type
_entity.pdbx_description
1 polymer ?
#
loop_
_entity_poly.entity_id
_entity_poly.type
_entity_poly.pdbx_seq_one_letter_code
_entity_poly.pdbx_strand_id
1 'polypeptide(L)'
;MIKFIFLFNKIGKPRIVRFYDNPLESQRITVQKEVSNFCLAHSKQEGILDYKDYTLVYRHYGNLVFAAGITEDENELAVLELLHNLVETLMKYLNKVSEADVSFDRPV
;
A
#
# COMPACT_ATOMS: atom_id res chain seq x y z
N MET A 1 14.14 -6.31 -4.50
CA MET A 1 12.88 -7.06 -4.60
C MET A 1 11.73 -6.41 -3.82
N ILE A 2 10.49 -6.45 -4.33
CA ILE A 2 9.29 -6.00 -3.60
C ILE A 2 8.84 -7.06 -2.58
N LYS A 3 8.71 -6.68 -1.31
CA LYS A 3 8.36 -7.56 -0.18
C LYS A 3 6.86 -7.59 0.09
N PHE A 4 6.21 -6.44 -0.01
CA PHE A 4 4.76 -6.33 0.14
C PHE A 4 4.19 -5.12 -0.60
N ILE A 5 2.90 -5.18 -0.92
CA ILE A 5 2.09 -4.06 -1.38
C ILE A 5 0.80 -4.02 -0.57
N PHE A 6 0.50 -2.87 0.01
CA PHE A 6 -0.72 -2.61 0.76
C PHE A 6 -1.54 -1.50 0.13
N LEU A 7 -2.86 -1.67 0.23
CA LEU A 7 -3.85 -0.66 -0.01
C LEU A 7 -4.75 -0.59 1.21
N PHE A 8 -4.89 0.59 1.80
CA PHE A 8 -5.78 0.84 2.93
C PHE A 8 -6.45 2.20 2.77
N ASN A 9 -7.55 2.41 3.49
CA ASN A 9 -8.20 3.71 3.51
C ASN A 9 -7.63 4.64 4.59
N LYS A 10 -8.13 5.88 4.66
CA LYS A 10 -7.76 6.88 5.68
C LYS A 10 -8.06 6.49 7.15
N ILE A 11 -8.79 5.41 7.38
CA ILE A 11 -9.08 4.86 8.71
C ILE A 11 -8.09 3.73 9.06
N GLY A 12 -7.28 3.29 8.10
CA GLY A 12 -6.35 2.17 8.24
C GLY A 12 -6.98 0.80 7.96
N LYS A 13 -8.24 0.78 7.49
CA LYS A 13 -8.88 -0.47 7.07
C LYS A 13 -8.20 -0.99 5.80
N PRO A 14 -7.62 -2.19 5.82
CA PRO A 14 -7.00 -2.78 4.64
C PRO A 14 -8.06 -3.08 3.57
N ARG A 15 -7.68 -2.83 2.32
CA ARG A 15 -8.43 -3.22 1.12
C ARG A 15 -7.70 -4.29 0.34
N ILE A 16 -6.38 -4.13 0.19
CA ILE A 16 -5.48 -5.11 -0.43
C ILE A 16 -4.29 -5.27 0.50
N VAL A 17 -3.95 -6.51 0.81
CA VAL A 17 -2.75 -6.88 1.55
C VAL A 17 -2.07 -8.00 0.81
N ARG A 18 -0.90 -7.72 0.23
CA ARG A 18 -0.11 -8.71 -0.47
C ARG A 18 1.30 -8.74 0.08
N PHE A 19 1.72 -9.90 0.56
CA PHE A 19 3.12 -10.21 0.88
C PHE A 19 3.67 -11.15 -0.19
N TYR A 20 4.92 -10.93 -0.60
CA TYR A 20 5.63 -11.77 -1.56
C TYR A 20 6.59 -12.73 -0.86
N ASP A 21 7.19 -12.30 0.25
CA ASP A 21 8.09 -13.13 1.06
C ASP A 21 7.36 -13.74 2.23
N ASN A 22 6.63 -14.82 1.98
CA ASN A 22 5.75 -15.58 2.89
C ASN A 22 6.11 -15.48 4.41
N PRO A 23 5.76 -14.38 5.12
CA PRO A 23 6.19 -14.19 6.50
C PRO A 23 5.25 -14.95 7.44
N LEU A 24 5.68 -15.14 8.69
CA LEU A 24 4.81 -15.63 9.76
C LEU A 24 3.60 -14.71 9.92
N GLU A 25 2.44 -15.30 10.22
CA GLU A 25 1.17 -14.56 10.32
C GLU A 25 1.22 -13.44 11.37
N SER A 26 1.87 -13.69 12.52
CA SER A 26 2.10 -12.70 13.56
C SER A 26 2.88 -11.48 13.05
N GLN A 27 3.89 -11.70 12.20
CA GLN A 27 4.68 -10.63 11.60
C GLN A 27 3.87 -9.85 10.57
N ARG A 28 3.03 -10.52 9.77
CA ARG A 28 2.16 -9.85 8.79
C ARG A 28 1.24 -8.83 9.46
N ILE A 29 0.59 -9.23 10.54
CA ILE A 29 -0.34 -8.37 11.30
C ILE A 29 0.40 -7.16 11.87
N THR A 30 1.60 -7.37 12.44
CA THR A 30 2.42 -6.31 13.00
C THR A 30 2.88 -5.31 11.93
N VAL A 31 3.46 -5.80 10.83
CA VAL A 31 3.95 -4.96 9.72
C VAL A 31 2.79 -4.16 9.12
N GLN A 32 1.65 -4.80 8.88
CA GLN A 32 0.48 -4.14 8.32
C GLN A 32 0.00 -2.98 9.22
N LYS A 33 -0.10 -3.20 10.53
CA LYS A 33 -0.52 -2.17 11.50
C LYS A 33 0.49 -1.04 11.62
N GLU A 34 1.78 -1.35 11.69
CA GLU A 34 2.83 -0.34 11.79
C GLU A 34 2.87 0.54 10.53
N VAL A 35 2.85 -0.07 9.34
CA VAL A 35 2.84 0.65 8.06
C VAL A 35 1.58 1.50 7.91
N SER A 36 0.39 0.97 8.24
CA SER A 36 -0.84 1.76 8.15
C SER A 36 -0.82 2.96 9.08
N ASN A 37 -0.43 2.77 10.35
CA ASN A 37 -0.39 3.86 11.33
C ASN A 37 0.62 4.93 10.92
N PHE A 38 1.79 4.52 10.42
CA PHE A 38 2.81 5.43 9.96
C PHE A 38 2.31 6.32 8.81
N CYS A 39 1.73 5.71 7.77
CA CYS A 39 1.28 6.46 6.60
C CYS A 39 0.12 7.42 6.93
N LEU A 40 -0.76 7.02 7.86
CA LEU A 40 -1.87 7.86 8.33
C LEU A 40 -1.38 9.05 9.17
N ALA A 41 -0.37 8.85 10.01
CA ALA A 41 0.26 9.93 10.77
C ALA A 41 0.90 10.98 9.85
N HIS A 42 1.40 10.56 8.68
CA HIS A 42 2.07 11.42 7.69
C HIS A 42 1.17 11.71 6.48
N SER A 43 -0.11 12.03 6.71
CA SER A 43 -1.12 12.24 5.64
C SER A 43 -0.85 13.39 4.65
N LYS A 44 0.08 14.30 4.96
CA LYS A 44 0.46 15.43 4.09
C LYS A 44 1.72 15.16 3.27
N GLN A 45 2.37 14.03 3.49
CA GLN A 45 3.62 13.67 2.84
C GLN A 45 3.42 12.41 2.01
N GLU A 46 4.17 12.33 0.93
CA GLU A 46 4.39 11.14 0.14
C GLU A 46 5.88 10.90 0.16
N GLY A 47 6.31 9.65 0.07
CA GLY A 47 7.72 9.44 -0.12
C GLY A 47 8.24 8.07 0.25
N ILE A 48 9.55 8.10 0.41
CA ILE A 48 10.46 6.98 0.58
C ILE A 48 11.03 7.16 1.99
N LEU A 49 10.97 6.11 2.82
CA LEU A 49 11.62 6.11 4.11
C LEU A 49 12.23 4.75 4.44
N ASP A 50 13.18 4.75 5.36
CA ASP A 50 13.75 3.51 5.87
C ASP A 50 12.86 2.95 6.99
N TYR A 51 12.38 1.72 6.81
CA TYR A 51 11.55 0.99 7.74
C TYR A 51 12.17 -0.39 8.03
N LYS A 52 12.86 -0.51 9.17
CA LYS A 52 13.56 -1.74 9.58
C LYS A 52 14.53 -2.18 8.48
N ASP A 53 14.39 -3.41 7.98
CA ASP A 53 15.23 -4.00 6.93
C ASP A 53 14.70 -3.70 5.50
N TYR A 54 13.76 -2.76 5.37
CA TYR A 54 13.11 -2.41 4.13
C TYR A 54 13.08 -0.91 3.94
N THR A 55 12.96 -0.47 2.69
CA THR A 55 12.57 0.89 2.36
C THR A 55 11.06 0.89 2.08
N LEU A 56 10.31 1.74 2.80
CA LEU A 56 8.88 1.93 2.59
C LEU A 56 8.65 3.07 1.59
N VAL A 57 7.97 2.75 0.50
CA VAL A 57 7.52 3.71 -0.51
C VAL A 57 6.00 3.82 -0.44
N TYR A 58 5.47 5.03 -0.25
CA TYR A 58 4.02 5.22 -0.13
C TYR A 58 3.53 6.55 -0.72
N ARG A 59 2.25 6.55 -1.12
CA ARG A 59 1.56 7.70 -1.71
C ARG A 59 0.07 7.70 -1.38
N HIS A 60 -0.49 8.89 -1.19
CA HIS A 60 -1.90 9.11 -0.90
C HIS A 60 -2.69 9.40 -2.19
N TYR A 61 -3.82 8.73 -2.39
CA TYR A 61 -4.71 8.89 -3.53
C TYR A 61 -6.14 9.10 -3.05
N GLY A 62 -6.54 10.35 -2.87
CA GLY A 62 -7.88 10.69 -2.36
C GLY A 62 -8.07 10.14 -0.94
N ASN A 63 -8.92 9.12 -0.78
CA ASN A 63 -9.17 8.44 0.50
C ASN A 63 -8.40 7.11 0.68
N LEU A 64 -7.58 6.75 -0.29
CA LEU A 64 -6.79 5.54 -0.29
C LEU A 64 -5.31 5.87 -0.10
N VAL A 65 -4.59 4.94 0.48
CA VAL A 65 -3.15 5.00 0.65
C VAL A 65 -2.57 3.72 0.09
N PHE A 66 -1.59 3.89 -0.80
CA PHE A 66 -0.83 2.80 -1.39
C PHE A 66 0.57 2.81 -0.80
N ALA A 67 1.03 1.65 -0.34
CA ALA A 67 2.35 1.49 0.26
C ALA A 67 3.01 0.20 -0.23
N ALA A 68 4.31 0.24 -0.43
CA ALA A 68 5.13 -0.91 -0.78
C ALA A 68 6.40 -0.94 0.07
N GLY A 69 6.76 -2.13 0.57
CA GLY A 69 8.05 -2.37 1.18
C GLY A 69 8.99 -3.00 0.16
N ILE A 70 10.16 -2.43 -0.02
CA ILE A 70 11.18 -2.88 -0.98
C ILE A 70 12.53 -3.07 -0.28
N THR A 71 13.41 -3.85 -0.88
CA THR A 71 14.81 -3.96 -0.46
C THR A 71 15.69 -2.94 -1.17
N GLU A 72 16.88 -2.71 -0.63
CA GLU A 72 17.84 -1.70 -1.08
C GLU A 72 18.31 -1.84 -2.54
N ASP A 73 18.10 -3.01 -3.16
CA ASP A 73 18.41 -3.26 -4.57
C ASP A 73 17.37 -2.69 -5.55
N GLU A 74 16.22 -2.21 -5.07
CA GLU A 74 15.18 -1.61 -5.91
C GLU A 74 15.32 -0.10 -6.04
N ASN A 75 14.93 0.42 -7.21
CA ASN A 75 14.80 1.86 -7.41
C ASN A 75 13.47 2.35 -6.83
N GLU A 76 13.55 3.21 -5.83
CA GLU A 76 12.41 3.67 -5.06
C GLU A 76 11.48 4.56 -5.88
N LEU A 77 12.02 5.36 -6.79
CA LEU A 77 11.25 6.19 -7.73
C LEU A 77 10.50 5.32 -8.75
N ALA A 78 11.14 4.26 -9.25
CA ALA A 78 10.48 3.32 -10.14
C ALA A 78 9.30 2.60 -9.46
N VAL A 79 9.44 2.27 -8.18
CA VAL A 79 8.37 1.66 -7.37
C VAL A 79 7.25 2.67 -7.09
N LEU A 80 7.58 3.95 -6.88
CA LEU A 80 6.58 5.01 -6.74
C LEU A 80 5.73 5.16 -8.01
N GLU A 81 6.37 5.11 -9.19
CA GLU A 81 5.69 5.10 -10.49
C GLU A 81 4.90 3.81 -10.73
N LEU A 82 5.39 2.66 -10.27
CA LEU A 82 4.63 1.40 -10.29
C LEU A 82 3.34 1.52 -9.47
N LEU A 83 3.41 2.08 -8.26
CA LEU A 83 2.22 2.32 -7.43
C LEU A 83 1.23 3.25 -8.15
N HIS A 84 1.73 4.28 -8.83
CA HIS A 84 0.89 5.19 -9.63
C HIS A 84 0.18 4.49 -10.77
N ASN A 85 0.93 3.74 -11.59
CA ASN A 85 0.37 2.97 -12.69
C ASN A 85 -0.66 1.93 -12.21
N LEU A 86 -0.44 1.34 -11.03
CA LEU A 86 -1.38 0.41 -10.42
C LEU A 86 -2.69 1.12 -10.03
N VAL A 87 -2.61 2.31 -9.42
CA VAL A 87 -3.80 3.13 -9.11
C VAL A 87 -4.54 3.48 -10.39
N GLU A 88 -3.85 3.99 -11.41
CA GLU A 88 -4.49 4.35 -12.68
C GLU A 88 -5.18 3.15 -13.32
N THR A 89 -4.52 1.99 -13.32
CA THR A 89 -5.06 0.76 -13.91
C THR A 89 -6.30 0.28 -13.14
N LEU A 90 -6.26 0.30 -11.81
CA LEU A 90 -7.41 -0.04 -10.97
C LEU A 90 -8.58 0.93 -11.21
N MET A 91 -8.31 2.23 -11.29
CA MET A 91 -9.33 3.25 -11.56
C MET A 91 -9.93 3.12 -12.97
N LYS A 92 -9.12 2.79 -13.97
CA LYS A 92 -9.57 2.53 -15.36
C LYS A 92 -10.41 1.25 -15.43
N TYR A 93 -9.98 0.17 -14.78
CA TYR A 93 -10.68 -1.11 -14.81
C TYR A 93 -12.02 -1.07 -14.09
N LEU A 94 -12.11 -0.32 -12.98
CA LEU A 94 -13.31 -0.29 -12.17
C LEU A 94 -14.33 0.81 -12.58
N ASN A 95 -14.05 1.61 -13.62
CA ASN A 95 -14.94 2.67 -14.15
C ASN A 95 -15.52 3.61 -13.07
N LYS A 96 -14.77 4.64 -12.67
CA LYS A 96 -15.20 5.70 -11.72
C LYS A 96 -15.69 5.15 -10.37
N VAL A 97 -14.76 4.72 -9.54
CA VAL A 97 -15.04 4.18 -8.21
C VAL A 97 -14.75 5.20 -7.13
N SER A 98 -15.78 5.50 -6.34
CA SER A 98 -15.66 6.04 -4.98
C SER A 98 -15.15 4.93 -4.05
N GLU A 99 -14.63 5.24 -2.86
CA GLU A 99 -14.03 4.28 -1.89
C GLU A 99 -14.83 2.96 -1.65
N ALA A 100 -16.11 2.93 -2.00
CA ALA A 100 -17.00 1.77 -1.93
C ALA A 100 -16.57 0.57 -2.80
N ASP A 101 -16.12 0.73 -4.05
CA ASP A 101 -15.88 -0.44 -4.93
C ASP A 101 -14.51 -1.10 -4.74
N VAL A 102 -13.64 -0.53 -3.90
CA VAL A 102 -12.39 -1.19 -3.45
C VAL A 102 -12.66 -2.16 -2.28
N SER A 103 -13.90 -2.23 -1.80
CA SER A 103 -14.36 -3.22 -0.81
C SER A 103 -14.79 -4.51 -1.52
N PHE A 104 -13.98 -5.56 -1.45
CA PHE A 104 -14.32 -6.90 -1.95
C PHE A 104 -15.31 -7.65 -1.03
N ASP A 105 -16.40 -6.99 -0.62
CA ASP A 105 -17.45 -7.60 0.19
C ASP A 105 -18.80 -7.32 -0.49
N ARG A 106 -19.01 -7.96 -1.65
CA ARG A 106 -20.36 -8.20 -2.17
C ARG A 106 -20.57 -9.72 -2.19
N PRO A 107 -21.52 -10.25 -1.41
CA PRO A 107 -21.98 -11.61 -1.62
C PRO A 107 -22.68 -11.66 -2.98
N VAL A 108 -22.31 -12.63 -3.79
CA VAL A 108 -23.15 -13.09 -4.91
C VAL A 108 -24.26 -13.95 -4.32
#